data_AF-A0AAE8ZQR3-F1
#
_entry.id   AF-A0AAE8ZQR3-F1
#
_cell.length_a   1.000
_cell.length_b   1.000
_cell.length_c   1.000
_cell.angle_alpha   90.00
_cell.angle_beta   90.00
_cell.angle_gamma   90.00
#
_symmetry.space_group_name_H-M   'P 1'
#
loop_
_entity.id
_entity.type
_entity.pdbx_description
1 polymer ?
#
loop_
_entity_poly.entity_id
_entity_poly.type
_entity_poly.pdbx_seq_one_letter_code
_entity_poly.pdbx_strand_id
1 'polypeptide(L)'
;MFIISEPIAAAIAYGLDKIEGERNFLVLDLGGGTFDVSLLTIDKEVFEVIATNGDIHLGGKDFDQHVMEYFMKVFKKKTGKDLRQDNSAIQMLRR
;
A
#
# COMPACT_ATOMS: atom_id res chain seq x y z
N MET A 1 20.48 7.60 -15.30
CA MET A 1 19.33 7.38 -14.39
C MET A 1 19.37 5.93 -13.98
N PHE A 2 19.42 5.64 -12.68
CA PHE A 2 19.45 4.28 -12.14
C PHE A 2 18.02 3.92 -11.73
N ILE A 3 17.51 2.79 -12.21
CA ILE A 3 16.17 2.31 -11.88
C ILE A 3 16.37 1.09 -10.98
N ILE A 4 15.79 1.15 -9.78
CA ILE A 4 15.77 0.06 -8.81
C ILE A 4 14.32 -0.34 -8.54
N SER A 5 14.10 -1.61 -8.19
CA SER A 5 12.80 -2.08 -7.76
C SER A 5 12.46 -1.52 -6.37
N GLU A 6 11.18 -1.23 -6.13
CA GLU A 6 10.66 -0.78 -4.84
C GLU A 6 11.09 -1.65 -3.64
N PRO A 7 11.02 -3.00 -3.69
CA PRO A 7 11.43 -3.80 -2.54
C PRO A 7 12.93 -3.67 -2.22
N ILE A 8 13.79 -3.50 -3.23
CA ILE A 8 15.23 -3.27 -3.00
C ILE A 8 15.44 -1.85 -2.45
N ALA A 9 14.73 -0.86 -2.97
CA ALA A 9 14.77 0.51 -2.44
C ALA A 9 14.37 0.55 -0.96
N ALA A 10 13.30 -0.15 -0.59
CA ALA A 10 12.83 -0.27 0.79
C ALA A 10 13.86 -0.97 1.68
N ALA A 11 14.47 -2.05 1.19
CA ALA A 11 15.49 -2.80 1.93
C ALA A 11 16.75 -1.97 2.21
N ILE A 12 17.21 -1.19 1.22
CA ILE A 12 18.32 -0.25 1.37
C ILE A 12 17.94 0.88 2.35
N ALA A 13 16.75 1.46 2.21
CA ALA A 13 16.28 2.54 3.07
C ALA A 13 16.16 2.11 4.55
N TYR A 14 15.78 0.86 4.79
CA TYR A 14 15.73 0.28 6.12
C TYR A 14 17.13 -0.02 6.70
N GLY A 15 18.17 -0.08 5.86
CA GLY A 15 19.54 -0.35 6.29
C GLY A 15 19.87 -1.82 6.43
N LEU A 16 19.20 -2.69 5.64
CA LEU A 16 19.47 -4.13 5.66
C LEU A 16 20.83 -4.50 5.05
N ASP A 17 21.46 -3.59 4.32
CA ASP A 17 22.82 -3.71 3.75
C ASP A 17 23.90 -3.86 4.83
N LYS A 18 23.61 -3.43 6.06
CA LYS A 18 24.54 -3.47 7.19
C LYS A 18 24.46 -4.76 8.02
N ILE A 19 23.60 -5.70 7.62
CA ILE A 19 23.39 -6.94 8.36
C ILE A 19 24.37 -7.99 7.86
N GLU A 20 25.15 -8.57 8.78
CA GLU A 20 26.07 -9.65 8.47
C GLU A 20 25.35 -11.00 8.32
N GLY A 21 25.82 -11.79 7.36
CA GLY A 21 25.35 -13.14 7.06
C GLY A 21 24.17 -13.19 6.08
N GLU A 22 23.98 -14.35 5.47
CA GLU A 22 22.86 -14.59 4.56
C GLU A 22 21.53 -14.54 5.32
N ARG A 23 20.62 -13.67 4.88
CA ARG A 23 19.30 -13.52 5.48
C ARG A 23 18.22 -13.28 4.46
N ASN A 24 17.04 -13.77 4.80
CA ASN A 24 15.82 -13.59 4.02
C ASN A 24 14.91 -12.57 4.69
N PHE A 25 14.33 -11.69 3.88
CA PHE A 25 13.42 -10.63 4.31
C PHE A 25 12.16 -10.65 3.47
N LEU A 26 11.02 -10.37 4.09
CA LEU A 26 9.77 -10.10 3.38
C LEU A 26 9.54 -8.60 3.38
N VAL A 27 9.38 -8.03 2.19
CA VAL A 27 8.91 -6.65 2.02
C VAL A 27 7.43 -6.71 1.67
N LEU A 28 6.63 -5.98 2.44
CA LEU A 28 5.21 -5.78 2.21
C LEU A 28 5.03 -4.34 1.75
N ASP A 29 4.57 -4.14 0.52
CA ASP A 29 4.21 -2.85 -0.03
C ASP A 29 2.70 -2.76 -0.21
N LEU A 30 2.07 -1.88 0.56
CA LEU A 30 0.64 -1.58 0.42
C LEU A 30 0.50 -0.18 -0.15
N GLY A 31 0.45 -0.11 -1.47
CA GLY A 31 0.30 1.11 -2.23
C GLY A 31 -1.14 1.62 -2.26
N GLY A 32 -1.37 2.65 -3.10
CA GLY A 32 -2.70 3.23 -3.27
C GLY A 32 -3.70 2.34 -4.04
N GLY A 33 -3.23 1.30 -4.72
CA GLY A 33 -4.13 0.39 -5.47
C GLY A 33 -3.58 -1.01 -5.72
N THR A 34 -2.35 -1.29 -5.32
CA THR A 34 -1.76 -2.63 -5.36
C THR A 34 -1.18 -2.96 -4.00
N PHE A 35 -1.16 -4.26 -3.70
CA PHE A 35 -0.53 -4.83 -2.54
C PHE A 35 0.47 -5.87 -3.02
N ASP A 36 1.75 -5.61 -2.81
CA ASP A 36 2.84 -6.42 -3.32
C ASP A 36 3.67 -6.99 -2.15
N VAL A 37 4.07 -8.24 -2.27
CA VAL A 37 4.89 -8.97 -1.30
C VAL A 37 6.10 -9.54 -2.00
N SER A 38 7.29 -9.14 -1.57
CA SER A 38 8.55 -9.61 -2.14
C SER A 38 9.39 -10.33 -1.09
N LEU A 39 9.89 -11.52 -1.44
CA LEU A 39 10.94 -12.20 -0.69
C LEU A 39 12.30 -11.75 -1.23
N LEU A 40 13.10 -11.16 -0.36
CA LEU A 40 14.46 -10.72 -0.62
C LEU A 40 15.46 -11.62 0.12
N THR A 41 16.60 -11.87 -0.51
CA THR A 41 17.78 -12.44 0.14
C THR A 41 18.93 -11.45 0.03
N ILE A 42 19.74 -11.36 1.08
CA ILE A 42 20.98 -10.58 1.09
C ILE A 42 22.14 -11.53 1.27
N ASP A 43 23.09 -11.51 0.34
CA ASP A 43 24.41 -12.15 0.48
C ASP A 43 25.49 -11.12 0.14
N LYS A 44 26.42 -10.87 1.07
CA LYS A 44 27.55 -9.95 0.91
C LYS A 44 27.17 -8.61 0.27
N GLU A 45 26.18 -7.93 0.87
CA GLU A 45 25.66 -6.62 0.42
C GLU A 45 24.91 -6.63 -0.93
N VAL A 46 24.73 -7.80 -1.55
CA VAL A 46 23.94 -7.96 -2.78
C VAL A 46 22.52 -8.36 -2.41
N PHE A 47 21.56 -7.55 -2.85
CA PHE A 47 20.13 -7.84 -2.71
C PHE A 47 19.62 -8.60 -3.93
N GLU A 48 18.96 -9.72 -3.70
CA GLU A 48 18.27 -10.50 -4.73
C GLU A 48 16.78 -10.61 -4.39
N VAL A 49 15.92 -10.41 -5.39
CA VAL A 49 14.48 -10.67 -5.29
C VAL A 49 14.25 -12.13 -5.70
N ILE A 50 13.92 -12.96 -4.72
CA ILE A 50 13.68 -14.39 -4.94
C ILE A 50 12.29 -14.64 -5.52
N ALA A 51 11.29 -13.91 -5.01
CA ALA A 51 9.92 -14.02 -5.47
C ALA A 51 9.16 -12.73 -5.18
N THR A 52 8.20 -12.41 -6.05
CA THR A 52 7.22 -11.35 -5.84
C THR A 52 5.84 -11.89 -6.16
N ASN A 53 4.86 -11.60 -5.32
CA ASN A 53 3.45 -11.89 -5.56
C ASN A 53 2.60 -10.81 -4.89
N GLY A 54 1.32 -10.70 -5.23
CA GLY A 54 0.48 -9.62 -4.73
C GLY A 54 -0.93 -9.63 -5.28
N ASP A 55 -1.67 -8.57 -4.95
CA ASP A 55 -2.99 -8.27 -5.48
C ASP A 55 -2.98 -6.89 -6.13
N ILE A 56 -3.23 -6.86 -7.45
CA ILE A 56 -3.24 -5.62 -8.25
C ILE A 56 -4.53 -4.79 -8.08
N HIS A 57 -5.47 -5.26 -7.28
CA HIS A 57 -6.76 -4.60 -7.01
C HIS A 57 -7.00 -4.37 -5.51
N LEU A 58 -5.94 -4.37 -4.70
CA LEU A 58 -6.01 -4.10 -3.28
C LEU A 58 -5.04 -2.97 -2.93
N GLY A 59 -5.53 -1.87 -2.37
CA GLY A 59 -4.68 -0.81 -1.86
C GLY A 59 -5.46 0.29 -1.16
N GLY A 60 -4.80 1.42 -0.89
CA GLY A 60 -5.38 2.55 -0.14
C GLY A 60 -6.75 3.01 -0.63
N LYS A 61 -7.03 2.95 -1.94
CA LYS A 61 -8.34 3.30 -2.52
C LYS A 61 -9.49 2.47 -1.96
N ASP A 62 -9.26 1.20 -1.63
CA ASP A 62 -10.27 0.32 -1.04
C ASP A 62 -10.57 0.74 0.40
N PHE A 63 -9.54 1.12 1.15
CA PHE A 63 -9.69 1.67 2.50
C PHE A 63 -10.47 3.00 2.46
N ASP A 64 -10.10 3.90 1.55
CA ASP A 64 -10.80 5.17 1.35
C ASP A 64 -12.28 4.93 1.05
N GLN A 65 -12.58 4.01 0.12
CA GLN A 65 -13.94 3.65 -0.25
C GLN A 65 -14.74 3.12 0.95
N HIS A 66 -14.17 2.19 1.73
CA HIS A 66 -14.83 1.63 2.91
C HIS A 66 -15.10 2.69 3.99
N VAL A 67 -14.15 3.60 4.23
CA VAL A 67 -14.29 4.71 5.17
C VAL A 67 -15.36 5.70 4.70
N MET A 68 -15.35 6.07 3.41
CA MET A 68 -16.37 6.93 2.81
C MET A 68 -17.77 6.31 2.94
N GLU A 69 -17.92 5.03 2.65
CA GLU A 69 -19.19 4.31 2.80
C GLU A 69 -19.72 4.31 4.22
N TYR A 70 -18.83 4.12 5.20
CA TYR A 70 -19.18 4.22 6.60
C TYR A 70 -19.71 5.62 6.94
N PHE A 71 -18.99 6.69 6.56
CA PHE A 71 -19.42 8.06 6.85
C PHE A 71 -20.73 8.44 6.16
N MET A 72 -20.94 8.01 4.91
CA MET A 72 -22.20 8.22 4.21
C MET A 72 -23.38 7.57 4.95
N LYS A 73 -23.21 6.33 5.46
CA LYS A 73 -24.24 5.64 6.27
C LYS A 73 -24.52 6.39 7.57
N VAL A 74 -23.48 6.83 8.27
CA VAL A 74 -23.61 7.59 9.52
C VAL A 74 -24.32 8.92 9.30
N PHE A 75 -23.97 9.65 8.24
CA PHE A 75 -24.60 10.91 7.89
C PHE A 75 -26.09 10.71 7.59
N LYS A 76 -26.43 9.74 6.73
CA LYS A 76 -27.83 9.44 6.38
C LYS A 76 -28.67 9.10 7.62
N LYS A 77 -28.11 8.32 8.56
CA LYS A 77 -28.77 7.99 9.83
C LYS A 77 -29.03 9.23 10.70
N LYS A 78 -28.11 10.20 10.72
CA LYS A 78 -28.22 11.41 11.57
C LYS A 78 -29.10 12.50 10.96
N THR A 79 -29.07 12.69 9.64
CA THR A 79 -29.70 13.84 8.97
C THR A 79 -30.91 13.46 8.12
N GLY A 80 -31.10 12.18 7.83
CA GLY A 80 -32.10 11.68 6.89
C GLY A 80 -31.76 11.93 5.41
N LYS A 81 -30.66 12.64 5.11
CA LYS A 81 -30.25 12.98 3.74
C LYS A 81 -29.21 12.00 3.20
N ASP A 82 -29.32 11.65 1.92
CA ASP A 82 -28.37 10.76 1.25
C ASP A 82 -27.30 11.57 0.49
N LEU A 83 -26.05 11.52 0.97
CA LEU A 83 -24.92 12.23 0.33
C LEU A 83 -24.61 11.72 -1.07
N ARG A 84 -25.06 10.51 -1.43
CA ARG A 84 -24.81 9.93 -2.75
C ARG A 84 -25.47 10.72 -3.89
N GLN A 85 -26.41 11.60 -3.56
CA GLN A 85 -27.10 12.46 -4.51
C GLN A 85 -26.36 13.79 -4.77
N ASP A 86 -25.31 14.09 -3.99
CA ASP A 86 -24.52 15.31 -4.10
C ASP A 86 -23.07 14.99 -4.50
N ASN A 87 -22.79 15.10 -5.80
CA ASN A 87 -21.47 14.83 -6.36
C ASN A 87 -20.37 15.75 -5.77
N SER A 88 -20.71 16.98 -5.38
CA SER A 88 -19.75 17.91 -4.77
C SER A 88 -19.39 17.46 -3.36
N ALA A 89 -20.39 17.04 -2.58
CA ALA A 89 -20.17 16.52 -1.24
C ALA A 89 -19.37 15.21 -1.24
N ILE A 90 -19.63 14.31 -2.20
CA ILE A 90 -18.84 13.08 -2.38
C ILE A 90 -17.38 13.41 -2.72
N GLN A 91 -17.15 14.40 -3.59
CA GLN A 91 -15.79 14.80 -3.96
C GLN A 91 -15.05 15.43 -2.77
N MET A 92 -15.74 16.18 -1.92
CA MET A 92 -15.16 16.68 -0.67
C MET A 92 -14.86 15.56 0.33
N LEU A 93 -15.72 14.55 0.41
CA LEU A 93 -15.51 13.41 1.31
C LEU A 93 -14.31 12.53 0.89
N ARG A 94 -13.95 12.56 -0.40
CA ARG A 94 -12.83 11.80 -0.97
C ARG A 94 -11.47 12.51 -0.81
N ARG A 95 -11.46 13.80 -0.47
CA ARG A 95 -10.24 14.62 -0.32
C ARG A 95 -9.84 14.70 1.14
#